data_AF-A0A0P9D3D9-F1
#
_entry.id   AF-A0A0P9D3D9-F1
#
_cell.length_a   1.000
_cell.length_b   1.000
_cell.length_c   1.000
_cell.angle_alpha   90.00
_cell.angle_beta   90.00
_cell.angle_gamma   90.00
#
_symmetry.space_group_name_H-M   'P 1'
#
loop_
_entity.id
_entity.type
_entity.pdbx_description
1 polymer ?
#
loop_
_entity_poly.entity_id
_entity_poly.type
_entity_poly.pdbx_seq_one_letter_code
_entity_poly.pdbx_strand_id
1 'polypeptide(L)' 'MIKPNRPSDRRPNDEPFFVSNVCLGCGAKLVYSYMVNAPDTPEEERWYDEFECPKCKDGLVLDVPKGYLEQVP' A
#
# COMPACT_ATOMS: atom_id res chain seq x y z
N MET A 1 9.40 -10.89 11.76
CA MET A 1 8.99 -10.20 10.51
C MET A 1 9.96 -9.06 10.27
N ILE A 2 10.48 -8.93 9.05
CA ILE A 2 11.41 -7.84 8.70
C ILE A 2 10.55 -6.62 8.32
N LYS A 3 10.86 -5.46 8.93
CA LYS A 3 10.20 -4.20 8.63
C LYS A 3 10.58 -3.75 7.21
N PRO A 4 9.62 -3.38 6.35
CA PRO A 4 9.93 -2.78 5.06
C PRO A 4 10.59 -1.41 5.26
N ASN A 5 11.66 -1.15 4.52
CA ASN A 5 12.46 0.08 4.66
C ASN A 5 12.30 1.01 3.46
N ARG A 6 11.87 0.48 2.31
CA ARG A 6 11.68 1.23 1.07
C ARG A 6 10.29 1.01 0.46
N PRO A 7 9.83 1.94 -0.39
CA PRO A 7 8.60 1.76 -1.16
C PRO A 7 8.59 0.50 -2.02
N SER A 8 9.74 0.14 -2.60
CA SER A 8 9.91 -1.07 -3.42
C SER A 8 10.05 -2.38 -2.61
N ASP A 9 10.07 -2.33 -1.27
CA ASP A 9 10.15 -3.54 -0.45
C ASP A 9 8.76 -4.16 -0.32
N ARG A 10 8.59 -5.36 -0.85
CA ARG A 10 7.34 -6.13 -0.71
C ARG A 10 6.92 -6.25 0.76
N ARG A 11 5.65 -6.01 1.03
CA ARG A 11 5.13 -6.07 2.41
C ARG A 11 4.95 -7.52 2.85
N PRO A 12 5.18 -7.83 4.14
CA PRO A 12 4.92 -9.17 4.65
C PRO A 12 3.49 -9.62 4.35
N ASN A 13 3.33 -10.81 3.77
CA ASN A 13 2.03 -11.41 3.39
C ASN A 13 1.19 -10.57 2.40
N ASP A 14 1.80 -9.63 1.68
CA ASP A 14 1.09 -8.69 0.79
C ASP A 14 0.03 -7.85 1.53
N GLU A 15 0.30 -7.51 2.79
CA GLU A 15 -0.58 -6.69 3.62
C GLU A 15 0.12 -5.41 4.09
N PRO A 16 -0.62 -4.31 4.30
CA PRO A 16 -0.04 -3.11 4.90
C PRO A 16 0.61 -3.40 6.26
N PHE A 17 1.74 -2.76 6.53
CA PHE A 17 2.53 -2.96 7.76
C PHE A 17 2.31 -1.85 8.80
N PHE A 18 2.20 -0.59 8.36
CA PHE A 18 2.05 0.60 9.21
C PHE A 18 0.61 1.11 9.29
N VAL A 19 -0.23 0.77 8.32
CA VAL A 19 -1.64 1.17 8.26
C VAL A 19 -2.59 -0.03 8.41
N SER A 20 -3.89 0.24 8.50
CA SER A 20 -4.90 -0.82 8.56
C SER A 20 -4.89 -1.66 7.28
N ASN A 21 -5.07 -2.98 7.39
CA ASN A 21 -5.20 -3.87 6.25
C ASN A 21 -6.61 -3.89 5.64
N VAL A 22 -7.55 -3.10 6.18
CA VAL A 22 -8.91 -2.96 5.68
C VAL A 22 -9.27 -1.49 5.41
N CYS A 23 -10.10 -1.28 4.40
CA CYS A 23 -10.70 0.02 4.11
C CYS A 23 -11.65 0.43 5.25
N LEU A 24 -11.43 1.63 5.80
CA LEU A 24 -12.25 2.16 6.89
C LEU A 24 -13.69 2.51 6.47
N GLY A 25 -13.94 2.68 5.16
CA GLY A 25 -15.27 2.99 4.62
C GLY A 25 -16.16 1.76 4.45
N CYS A 26 -15.64 0.64 3.93
CA CYS A 26 -16.44 -0.54 3.59
C CYS A 26 -15.97 -1.87 4.19
N GLY A 27 -14.86 -1.87 4.94
CA GLY A 27 -14.30 -3.07 5.57
C GLY A 27 -13.64 -4.07 4.62
N ALA A 28 -13.55 -3.78 3.32
CA ALA A 28 -12.84 -4.64 2.37
C ALA A 28 -11.33 -4.65 2.65
N LYS A 29 -10.68 -5.78 2.42
CA LYS A 29 -9.21 -5.88 2.49
C LYS A 29 -8.58 -4.94 1.45
N LEU A 30 -7.57 -4.18 1.87
CA LEU A 30 -6.76 -3.38 0.97
C LEU A 30 -5.85 -4.29 0.15
N VAL A 31 -5.65 -3.93 -1.12
CA VAL A 31 -4.75 -4.63 -2.05
C VAL A 31 -3.76 -3.62 -2.61
N TYR A 32 -2.65 -4.08 -3.20
CA TYR A 32 -1.71 -3.17 -3.85
C TYR A 32 -2.40 -2.36 -4.95
N SER A 33 -2.09 -1.07 -5.06
CA SER A 33 -2.75 -0.19 -6.03
C SER A 33 -2.54 -0.64 -7.48
N TYR A 34 -1.35 -1.17 -7.81
CA TYR A 34 -1.10 -1.71 -9.16
C TYR A 34 -2.10 -2.82 -9.51
N MET A 35 -2.56 -3.65 -8.56
CA MET A 35 -3.55 -4.69 -8.85
C MET A 35 -4.92 -4.11 -9.26
N VAL A 36 -5.23 -2.90 -8.83
CA VAL A 36 -6.51 -2.22 -9.13
C VAL A 36 -6.43 -1.41 -10.42
N ASN A 37 -5.31 -0.70 -10.63
CA ASN A 37 -5.19 0.31 -11.68
C ASN A 37 -4.31 -0.10 -12.86
N ALA A 38 -3.31 -0.96 -12.64
CA ALA A 38 -2.32 -1.36 -13.65
C ALA A 38 -1.80 -2.78 -13.35
N PRO A 39 -2.64 -3.83 -13.50
CA PRO A 39 -2.27 -5.18 -13.08
C PRO A 39 -1.08 -5.75 -13.86
N ASP A 40 -0.77 -5.18 -15.02
CA ASP A 40 0.34 -5.55 -15.89
C ASP A 40 1.66 -4.83 -15.55
N THR A 41 1.72 -4.01 -14.50
CA THR A 41 2.95 -3.31 -14.10
C THR A 41 4.09 -4.32 -13.85
N PRO A 42 5.26 -4.16 -14.51
CA PRO A 42 6.45 -4.98 -14.29
C PRO A 42 6.88 -4.96 -12.82
N GLU A 43 7.47 -6.05 -12.31
CA GLU A 43 7.78 -6.19 -10.89
C GLU A 43 8.75 -5.13 -10.38
N GLU A 44 9.73 -4.77 -11.20
CA GLU A 44 10.73 -3.73 -10.98
C GLU A 44 10.15 -2.31 -10.90
N GLU A 45 8.93 -2.10 -11.42
CA GLU A 45 8.22 -0.83 -11.41
C GLU A 45 7.14 -0.76 -10.30
N ARG A 46 6.95 -1.84 -9.53
CA ARG A 46 5.92 -1.90 -8.49
C ARG A 46 6.32 -1.16 -7.22
N TRP A 47 5.37 -0.38 -6.72
CA TRP A 47 5.40 0.26 -5.42
C TRP A 47 4.59 -0.58 -4.45
N TYR A 48 5.24 -1.08 -3.40
CA TYR A 48 4.63 -1.96 -2.40
C TYR A 48 4.25 -1.20 -1.12
N ASP A 49 4.44 0.12 -1.08
CA ASP A 49 3.84 0.99 -0.08
C ASP A 49 2.48 1.55 -0.52
N GLU A 50 2.05 1.30 -1.75
CA GLU A 50 0.79 1.81 -2.29
C GLU A 50 -0.33 0.78 -2.23
N PHE A 51 -1.34 1.04 -1.41
CA PHE A 51 -2.54 0.21 -1.28
C PHE A 51 -3.80 0.96 -1.69
N GLU A 52 -4.83 0.23 -2.10
CA GLU A 52 -6.12 0.77 -2.49
C GLU A 52 -7.27 -0.17 -2.10
N CYS A 53 -8.43 0.41 -1.81
CA CYS A 53 -9.66 -0.35 -1.62
C CYS A 53 -10.26 -0.74 -2.98
N PRO A 54 -10.34 -2.03 -3.34
CA PRO A 54 -10.85 -2.44 -4.65
C PRO A 54 -12.36 -2.19 -4.81
N LYS A 55 -13.08 -1.93 -3.71
CA LYS A 55 -14.52 -1.62 -3.72
C LYS A 55 -14.80 -0.13 -3.79
N CYS A 56 -14.19 0.65 -2.89
CA CYS A 56 -14.44 2.09 -2.81
C CYS A 56 -13.70 2.87 -3.89
N LYS A 57 -12.49 2.45 -4.24
CA LYS A 57 -11.56 3.22 -5.09
C LYS A 57 -11.45 4.68 -4.62
N ASP A 58 -11.36 4.84 -3.30
CA ASP A 58 -11.38 6.11 -2.57
C ASP A 58 -10.01 6.80 -2.52
N GLY A 59 -9.02 6.25 -3.23
CA GLY A 59 -7.67 6.79 -3.37
C GLY A 59 -6.59 5.88 -2.79
N LEU A 60 -5.35 6.34 -2.92
CA LEU A 60 -4.17 5.64 -2.42
C LEU A 60 -4.07 5.74 -0.90
N VAL A 61 -3.78 4.60 -0.28
CA VAL A 61 -3.37 4.47 1.11
C VAL A 61 -1.88 4.16 1.11
N LEU A 62 -1.07 5.12 1.57
CA LEU A 62 0.38 4.94 1.68
C LEU A 62 0.74 4.21 2.99
N ASP A 63 1.33 3.03 2.85
CA ASP A 63 1.82 2.20 3.94
C ASP A 63 3.22 2.65 4.39
N VAL A 64 3.24 3.79 5.07
CA VAL A 64 4.45 4.42 5.63
C VAL A 64 4.30 4.69 7.13
N PRO A 65 5.40 4.77 7.90
CA PRO A 65 5.33 5.14 9.30
C PRO A 65 4.66 6.50 9.52
N LYS A 66 3.95 6.64 10.64
CA LYS A 66 3.36 7.93 11.03
C LYS A 66 4.45 9.03 11.06
N GLY A 67 4.17 10.17 10.42
CA GLY A 67 5.09 11.30 10.32
C GLY A 67 6.19 11.16 9.26
N TYR A 68 6.18 10.09 8.45
CA TYR A 68 7.17 9.92 7.36
C TYR A 68 7.05 11.01 6.30
N LEU A 69 5.82 11.35 5.90
CA LEU A 69 5.55 12.37 4.87
C LEU A 69 5.80 13.81 5.35
N GLU A 70 5.80 14.05 6.66
CA GLU A 70 6.08 15.37 7.26
C GLU A 70 7.59 15.71 7.22
N GLN A 71 8.43 14.72 6.92
CA GLN A 71 9.89 14.85 6.87
C GLN A 71 10.43 14.97 5.44
N VAL A 72 9.55 14.92 4.43
CA VAL A 72 9.93 15.14 3.03
C VAL A 72 9.83 16.65 2.77
N PRO A 73 10.98 17.36 2.59
CA PRO A 73 10.99 18.80 2.34
C PRO A 73 10.34 19.19 1.00
#